data_AF-A0A0F9AGU8-F1
#
_entry.id   AF-A0A0F9AGU8-F1
#
_cell.length_a   1.000
_cell.length_b   1.000
_cell.length_c   1.000
_cell.angle_alpha   90.00
_cell.angle_beta   90.00
_cell.angle_gamma   90.00
#
_symmetry.space_group_name_H-M   'P 1'
#
loop_
_entity.id
_entity.type
_entity.pdbx_description
1 polymer ?
#
loop_
_entity_poly.entity_id
_entity_poly.type
_entity_poly.pdbx_seq_one_letter_code
_entity_poly.pdbx_strand_id
1 'polypeptide(L)'
;MSDYNGWTNYETWNVALWLGNDEGTDTMLREWAEEAWKDSEEAQPPYLTREQHATRTLADQIEEYIEENNPLAGDASVYSDILTANLHEVNWGEIAKGQIEEVDKEVEV
;
A
#
# COMPACT_ATOMS: atom_id res chain seq x y z
N MET A 1 6.78 16.44 -7.45
CA MET A 1 7.45 16.11 -8.72
C MET A 1 7.50 14.61 -8.73
N SER A 2 6.79 13.94 -9.63
CA SER A 2 6.86 12.48 -9.75
C SER A 2 7.88 12.17 -10.84
N ASP A 3 9.03 11.66 -10.42
CA ASP A 3 10.24 11.64 -11.25
C ASP A 3 10.45 10.29 -11.94
N TYR A 4 9.67 9.25 -11.59
CA TYR A 4 9.82 7.91 -12.15
C TYR A 4 8.50 7.31 -12.63
N ASN A 5 8.23 7.36 -13.94
CA ASN A 5 7.00 6.83 -14.55
C ASN A 5 5.69 7.31 -13.89
N GLY A 6 5.67 8.54 -13.36
CA GLY A 6 4.51 9.09 -12.66
C GLY A 6 4.44 8.81 -11.16
N TRP A 7 5.41 8.07 -10.61
CA TRP A 7 5.57 7.78 -9.18
C TRP A 7 6.69 8.60 -8.52
N THR A 8 6.68 8.67 -7.20
CA THR A 8 7.71 9.36 -6.39
C THR A 8 9.14 8.87 -6.65
N ASN A 9 9.35 7.55 -6.78
CA ASN A 9 10.66 6.94 -7.02
C ASN A 9 10.53 5.58 -7.72
N TYR A 10 11.67 4.92 -7.95
CA TYR A 10 11.73 3.63 -8.62
C TYR A 10 11.07 2.52 -7.80
N GLU A 11 11.35 2.50 -6.50
CA GLU A 11 10.92 1.47 -5.56
C GLU A 11 9.39 1.43 -5.48
N THR A 12 8.76 2.61 -5.36
CA THR A 12 7.30 2.77 -5.36
C THR A 12 6.68 2.29 -6.66
N TRP A 13 7.23 2.69 -7.82
CA TRP A 13 6.73 2.22 -9.12
C TRP A 13 6.88 0.70 -9.27
N ASN A 14 8.02 0.13 -8.86
CA ASN A 14 8.31 -1.28 -9.02
C ASN A 14 7.32 -2.13 -8.23
N VAL A 15 7.10 -1.79 -6.96
CA VAL A 15 6.13 -2.49 -6.11
C VAL A 15 4.72 -2.34 -6.66
N ALA A 16 4.30 -1.12 -7.02
CA ALA A 16 2.97 -0.90 -7.60
C ALA A 16 2.75 -1.72 -8.89
N LEU A 17 3.78 -1.81 -9.74
CA LEU A 17 3.75 -2.61 -10.96
C LEU A 17 3.53 -4.10 -10.64
N TRP A 18 4.25 -4.67 -9.69
CA TRP A 18 4.09 -6.09 -9.34
C TRP A 18 2.73 -6.39 -8.70
N LEU A 19 2.28 -5.52 -7.80
CA LEU A 19 0.99 -5.64 -7.15
C LEU A 19 -0.17 -5.59 -8.15
N GLY A 20 -0.11 -4.71 -9.15
CA GLY A 20 -1.17 -4.54 -10.16
C GLY A 20 -1.08 -5.48 -11.36
N ASN A 21 -0.02 -6.27 -11.51
CA ASN A 21 0.15 -7.16 -12.66
C ASN A 21 -0.49 -8.55 -12.48
N ASP A 22 -0.75 -8.96 -11.25
CA ASP A 22 -1.36 -10.24 -10.92
C ASP A 22 -2.82 -10.05 -10.52
N GLU A 23 -3.75 -10.73 -11.18
CA GLU A 23 -5.20 -10.59 -10.94
C GLU A 23 -5.59 -10.93 -9.48
N GLY A 24 -4.91 -11.91 -8.88
CA GLY A 24 -5.17 -12.29 -7.49
C GLY A 24 -4.76 -11.16 -6.53
N THR A 25 -3.60 -10.57 -6.75
CA THR A 25 -3.09 -9.46 -5.93
C THR A 25 -3.90 -8.17 -6.15
N ASP A 26 -4.29 -7.85 -7.38
CA ASP A 26 -5.16 -6.70 -7.68
C ASP A 26 -6.53 -6.83 -6.99
N THR A 27 -7.14 -8.02 -7.06
CA THR A 27 -8.42 -8.29 -6.39
C THR A 27 -8.31 -8.14 -4.87
N MET A 28 -7.25 -8.71 -4.27
CA MET A 28 -6.98 -8.60 -2.84
C MET A 28 -6.82 -7.13 -2.40
N LEU A 29 -6.10 -6.32 -3.17
CA LEU A 29 -5.91 -4.90 -2.86
C LEU A 29 -7.22 -4.11 -2.91
N ARG A 30 -8.10 -4.40 -3.86
CA ARG A 30 -9.43 -3.77 -3.93
C ARG A 30 -10.27 -4.11 -2.70
N GLU A 31 -10.29 -5.38 -2.29
CA GLU A 31 -11.01 -5.83 -1.10
C GLU A 31 -10.49 -5.15 0.17
N TRP A 32 -9.16 -5.07 0.35
CA TRP A 32 -8.55 -4.37 1.48
C TRP A 32 -8.82 -2.86 1.45
N ALA A 33 -8.83 -2.24 0.28
CA ALA A 33 -9.16 -0.83 0.14
C ALA A 33 -10.61 -0.53 0.56
N GLU A 34 -11.56 -1.40 0.18
CA GLU A 34 -12.95 -1.29 0.62
C GLU A 34 -13.10 -1.47 2.14
N GLU A 35 -12.41 -2.45 2.72
CA GLU A 35 -12.41 -2.71 4.16
C GLU A 35 -11.81 -1.53 4.93
N ALA A 36 -10.63 -1.05 4.52
CA ALA A 36 -9.98 0.12 5.11
C ALA A 36 -10.87 1.37 5.02
N TRP A 37 -11.61 1.55 3.92
CA TRP A 37 -12.56 2.65 3.78
C TRP A 37 -13.75 2.53 4.74
N LYS A 38 -14.34 1.33 4.89
CA LYS A 38 -15.44 1.07 5.82
C LYS A 38 -15.01 1.31 7.27
N ASP A 39 -13.91 0.69 7.69
CA ASP A 39 -13.39 0.79 9.07
C ASP A 39 -12.94 2.21 9.42
N SER A 40 -12.49 2.97 8.43
CA SER A 40 -12.06 4.34 8.65
C SER A 40 -13.16 5.28 9.15
N GLU A 41 -14.43 4.93 8.97
CA GLU A 41 -15.59 5.69 9.47
C GLU A 41 -15.80 5.55 10.97
N GLU A 42 -15.63 4.35 11.51
CA GLU A 42 -15.87 4.07 12.94
C GLU A 42 -14.70 4.54 13.82
N ALA A 43 -13.48 4.47 13.31
CA ALA A 43 -12.26 4.69 14.09
C ALA A 43 -11.48 5.97 13.71
N GLN A 44 -12.07 6.89 12.95
CA GLN A 44 -11.37 8.08 12.43
C GLN A 44 -10.80 8.97 13.56
N PRO A 45 -9.47 9.21 13.60
CA PRO A 45 -8.91 10.22 14.48
C PRO A 45 -9.38 11.63 14.11
N PRO A 46 -9.59 12.55 15.06
CA PRO A 46 -10.18 13.87 14.81
C PRO A 46 -9.32 14.81 13.96
N TYR A 47 -8.09 14.42 13.64
CA TYR A 47 -7.11 15.22 12.89
C TYR A 47 -6.79 14.65 11.49
N LEU A 48 -7.41 13.54 11.09
CA LEU A 48 -7.31 12.99 9.75
C LEU A 48 -8.67 13.06 9.07
N THR A 49 -8.72 13.18 7.74
CA THR A 49 -9.93 12.87 6.97
C THR A 49 -10.13 11.35 6.91
N ARG A 50 -11.35 10.90 6.59
CA ARG A 50 -11.66 9.48 6.36
C ARG A 50 -10.71 8.87 5.32
N GLU A 51 -10.51 9.58 4.21
CA GLU A 51 -9.56 9.19 3.15
C GLU A 51 -8.13 9.04 3.67
N GLN A 52 -7.62 10.04 4.42
CA GLN A 52 -6.26 9.95 4.99
C GLN A 52 -6.12 8.78 5.96
N HIS A 53 -7.16 8.50 6.75
CA HIS A 53 -7.16 7.38 7.68
C HIS A 53 -7.18 6.05 6.92
N ALA A 54 -8.08 5.86 5.97
CA ALA A 54 -8.16 4.66 5.13
C ALA A 54 -6.86 4.43 4.33
N THR A 55 -6.30 5.47 3.71
CA THR A 55 -5.02 5.39 2.98
C THR A 55 -3.90 4.94 3.89
N ARG A 56 -3.83 5.44 5.12
CA ARG A 56 -2.79 5.01 6.07
C ARG A 56 -2.98 3.55 6.47
N THR A 57 -4.21 3.15 6.82
CA THR A 57 -4.50 1.76 7.20
C THR A 57 -4.14 0.79 6.08
N LEU A 58 -4.52 1.10 4.84
CA LEU A 58 -4.20 0.28 3.69
C LEU A 58 -2.69 0.27 3.39
N ALA A 59 -1.99 1.41 3.55
CA ALA A 59 -0.54 1.47 3.36
C ALA A 59 0.19 0.52 4.34
N ASP A 60 -0.19 0.56 5.61
CA ASP A 60 0.38 -0.32 6.65
C ASP A 60 0.12 -1.81 6.30
N GLN A 61 -1.09 -2.16 5.84
CA GLN A 61 -1.43 -3.53 5.41
C GLN A 61 -0.62 -4.02 4.20
N ILE A 62 -0.42 -3.16 3.20
CA ILE A 62 0.36 -3.50 1.99
C ILE A 62 1.83 -3.71 2.36
N GLU A 63 2.40 -2.82 3.19
CA GLU A 63 3.78 -2.94 3.66
C GLU A 63 3.98 -4.26 4.43
N GLU A 64 3.11 -4.56 5.39
CA GLU A 64 3.14 -5.80 6.16
C GLU A 64 3.06 -7.03 5.25
N TYR A 65 2.15 -7.05 4.28
CA TYR A 65 2.05 -8.14 3.31
C TYR A 65 3.36 -8.38 2.54
N ILE A 66 4.01 -7.32 2.07
CA ILE A 66 5.28 -7.44 1.33
C ILE A 66 6.41 -7.92 2.24
N GLU A 67 6.49 -7.40 3.47
CA GLU A 67 7.49 -7.81 4.45
C GLU A 67 7.33 -9.27 4.88
N GLU A 68 6.10 -9.73 5.12
CA GLU A 68 5.80 -11.11 5.50
C GLU A 68 6.10 -12.12 4.37
N ASN A 69 5.89 -11.71 3.12
CA ASN A 69 6.17 -12.53 1.94
C ASN A 69 7.61 -12.39 1.41
N ASN A 70 8.46 -11.61 2.08
CA ASN A 70 9.84 -11.45 1.68
C ASN A 70 10.63 -12.76 1.89
N PRO A 71 11.12 -13.41 0.81
CA PRO A 71 11.81 -14.71 0.92
C PRO A 71 13.17 -14.61 1.62
N LEU A 72 13.71 -13.41 1.83
CA LEU A 72 14.99 -13.17 2.47
C LEU A 72 14.86 -12.67 3.92
N ALA A 73 13.64 -12.51 4.46
CA ALA A 73 13.41 -11.92 5.78
C ALA A 73 14.08 -12.69 6.94
N GLY A 74 14.25 -14.01 6.80
CA GLY A 74 14.88 -14.86 7.81
C GLY A 74 16.42 -14.95 7.73
N ASP A 75 17.01 -14.44 6.66
CA ASP A 75 18.44 -14.60 6.38
C ASP A 75 19.17 -13.26 6.59
N ALA A 76 20.12 -13.21 7.52
CA ALA A 76 20.99 -12.04 7.67
C ALA A 76 22.09 -12.06 6.59
N SER A 77 22.03 -11.13 5.63
CA SER A 77 22.96 -11.05 4.51
C SER A 77 22.99 -9.66 3.87
N VAL A 78 24.00 -9.38 3.04
CA VAL A 78 24.05 -8.14 2.26
C VAL A 78 22.84 -7.98 1.32
N TYR A 79 22.23 -9.09 0.87
CA TYR A 79 21.08 -9.05 -0.03
C TYR A 79 19.79 -8.68 0.70
N SER A 80 19.57 -9.25 1.88
CA SER A 80 18.44 -8.89 2.75
C SER A 80 18.57 -7.46 3.25
N ASP A 81 19.78 -7.02 3.65
CA ASP A 81 20.01 -5.63 4.07
C ASP A 81 19.68 -4.62 2.95
N ILE A 82 20.10 -4.90 1.70
CA ILE A 82 19.79 -4.05 0.54
C ILE A 82 18.31 -4.08 0.21
N LEU A 83 17.68 -5.27 0.23
CA LEU A 83 16.25 -5.40 -0.06
C LEU A 83 15.42 -4.63 0.97
N THR A 84 15.68 -4.82 2.27
CA THR A 84 15.01 -4.09 3.34
C THR A 84 15.23 -2.58 3.22
N ALA A 85 16.45 -2.13 2.91
CA ALA A 85 16.70 -0.72 2.67
C ALA A 85 15.87 -0.17 1.50
N ASN A 86 15.74 -0.90 0.39
CA ASN A 86 14.91 -0.48 -0.75
C ASN A 86 13.41 -0.50 -0.41
N LEU A 87 12.94 -1.47 0.38
CA LEU A 87 11.54 -1.51 0.82
C LEU A 87 11.20 -0.30 1.70
N HIS A 88 12.12 0.19 2.53
CA HIS A 88 11.92 1.42 3.30
C HIS A 88 11.84 2.70 2.46
N GLU A 89 12.31 2.68 1.21
CA GLU A 89 12.17 3.82 0.29
C GLU A 89 10.83 3.81 -0.45
N VAL A 90 10.03 2.74 -0.34
CA VAL A 90 8.72 2.66 -0.98
C VAL A 90 7.75 3.64 -0.31
N ASN A 91 7.09 4.46 -1.13
CA ASN A 91 6.00 5.32 -0.68
C ASN A 91 4.69 4.54 -0.66
N TRP A 92 4.49 3.71 0.37
CA TRP A 92 3.30 2.88 0.55
C TRP A 92 2.00 3.70 0.53
N GLY A 93 2.03 4.91 1.07
CA GLY A 93 0.90 5.84 1.06
C GLY A 93 0.48 6.26 -0.34
N GLU A 94 1.41 6.40 -1.29
CA GLU A 94 1.09 6.72 -2.69
C GLU A 94 0.37 5.55 -3.37
N ILE A 95 0.82 4.32 -3.14
CA ILE A 95 0.19 3.10 -3.67
C ILE A 95 -1.23 2.96 -3.08
N ALA A 96 -1.35 3.04 -1.76
CA ALA A 96 -2.62 2.90 -1.05
C ALA A 96 -3.62 4.01 -1.44
N LYS A 97 -3.15 5.25 -1.63
CA LYS A 97 -4.01 6.36 -2.05
C LYS A 97 -4.68 6.09 -3.40
N GLY A 98 -3.92 5.54 -4.36
CA GLY A 98 -4.48 5.17 -5.66
C GLY A 98 -5.64 4.18 -5.53
N GLN A 99 -5.48 3.16 -4.69
CA GLN A 99 -6.53 2.17 -4.43
C GLN A 99 -7.76 2.78 -3.73
N ILE A 100 -7.56 3.61 -2.70
CA ILE A 100 -8.64 4.30 -1.99
C ILE A 100 -9.40 5.30 -2.88
N GLU A 101 -8.75 5.90 -3.87
CA GLU A 101 -9.40 6.77 -4.86
C GLU A 101 -10.35 6.00 -5.79
N GLU A 102 -10.09 4.70 -6.02
CA GLU A 102 -10.92 3.82 -6.86
C GLU A 102 -12.10 3.17 -6.11
N VAL A 103 -12.10 3.18 -4.77
CA VAL A 103 -13.20 2.62 -3.96
C VAL A 103 -14.51 3.35 -4.27
N ASP A 104 -15.60 2.58 -4.44
CA ASP A 104 -16.95 3.15 -4.55
C ASP A 104 -17.40 3.72 -3.20
N LYS A 105 -17.45 5.05 -3.12
CA LYS A 105 -17.80 5.80 -1.90
C LYS A 105 -19.31 5.94 -1.70
N GLU A 106 -20.13 5.43 -2.62
CA GLU A 106 -21.60 5.53 -2.56
C GLU A 106 -22.28 4.36 -1.82
N VAL A 107 -21.51 3.35 -1.38
CA VAL A 107 -22.06 2.20 -0.65
C VAL A 107 -22.24 2.54 0.83
N GLU A 108 -23.25 3.37 1.13
CA GLU A 108 -23.92 3.37 2.43
C GLU A 108 -24.81 2.12 2.52
N VAL A 109 -24.50 1.18 3.42
CA VAL A 109 -25.39 0.08 3.82
C VAL A 109 -25.86 0.29 5.25
#